data_AF-A0A9D2NXP2-F1
#
_entry.id   AF-A0A9D2NXP2-F1
#
_cell.length_a   1.000
_cell.length_b   1.000
_cell.length_c   1.000
_cell.angle_alpha   90.00
_cell.angle_beta   90.00
_cell.angle_gamma   90.00
#
_symmetry.space_group_name_H-M   'P 1'
#
loop_
_entity.id
_entity.type
_entity.pdbx_description
1 polymer ?
#
loop_
_entity_poly.entity_id
_entity_poly.type
_entity_poly.pdbx_seq_one_letter_code
_entity_poly.pdbx_strand_id
1 'polypeptide(L)'
;MYRGLWNFINRFMDKGHAVSVFLPVMIIGWTLAGVAAGILVCALTGTELITALADIICAGGYAGIILGLFGGAFFLYRIDI
;
A
#
# COMPACT_ATOMS: atom_id res chain seq x y z
N MET A 1 6.48 9.58 5.91
CA MET A 1 5.25 9.42 5.10
C MET A 1 4.01 9.12 5.96
N TYR A 2 4.01 8.05 6.76
CA TYR A 2 2.88 7.67 7.64
C TYR A 2 2.45 8.76 8.64
N ARG A 3 3.39 9.39 9.36
CA ARG A 3 3.11 10.44 10.37
C ARG A 3 2.47 11.71 9.80
N GLY A 4 2.85 12.10 8.58
CA GLY A 4 2.31 13.29 7.92
C GLY A 4 0.88 13.06 7.42
N LEU A 5 0.64 11.88 6.84
CA LEU A 5 -0.68 11.48 6.37
C LEU A 5 -1.67 11.32 7.55
N TRP A 6 -1.20 10.77 8.66
CA TRP A 6 -1.98 10.66 9.90
C TRP A 6 -2.38 12.01 10.47
N ASN A 7 -1.44 12.96 10.58
CA ASN A 7 -1.75 14.32 11.06
C ASN A 7 -2.72 15.06 10.14
N PHE A 8 -2.68 14.81 8.83
CA PHE A 8 -3.60 15.42 7.88
C PHE A 8 -5.02 14.85 8.00
N ILE A 9 -5.15 13.52 8.10
CA ILE A 9 -6.43 12.83 8.24
C ILE A 9 -7.08 13.14 9.59
N ASN A 10 -6.31 13.12 10.68
CA ASN A 10 -6.79 13.41 12.03
C ASN A 10 -7.20 14.89 12.23
N ARG A 11 -6.78 15.78 11.32
CA ARG A 11 -7.20 17.19 11.31
C ARG A 11 -8.57 17.39 10.63
N PHE A 12 -8.99 16.46 9.79
CA PHE A 12 -10.25 16.52 9.04
C PHE A 12 -11.31 15.50 9.51
N MET A 13 -10.92 14.43 10.20
CA MET A 13 -11.80 13.32 10.55
C MET A 13 -11.61 12.86 12.00
N ASP A 14 -12.73 12.56 12.66
CA ASP A 14 -12.75 11.99 14.02
C ASP A 14 -12.00 10.65 14.07
N LYS A 15 -11.36 10.35 15.21
CA LYS A 15 -10.38 9.24 15.34
C LYS A 15 -10.93 7.89 14.89
N GLY A 16 -12.24 7.66 15.07
CA GLY A 16 -12.91 6.43 14.66
C GLY A 16 -13.01 6.23 13.13
N HIS A 17 -13.13 7.30 12.34
CA HIS A 17 -13.19 7.21 10.87
C HIS A 17 -11.83 7.42 10.20
N ALA A 18 -10.86 8.02 10.90
CA ALA A 18 -9.50 8.16 10.39
C ALA A 18 -8.86 6.79 10.10
N VAL A 19 -9.14 5.78 10.94
CA VAL A 19 -8.65 4.40 10.79
C VAL A 19 -9.14 3.74 9.50
N SER A 20 -10.44 3.85 9.22
CA SER A 20 -11.06 3.19 8.06
C SER A 20 -10.62 3.79 6.72
N VAL A 21 -10.17 5.04 6.72
CA VAL A 21 -9.63 5.73 5.54
C VAL A 21 -8.11 5.55 5.42
N PHE A 22 -7.38 5.48 6.53
CA PHE A 22 -5.93 5.33 6.53
C PHE A 22 -5.48 3.97 5.99
N LEU A 23 -6.18 2.89 6.36
CA LEU A 23 -5.86 1.53 5.95
C LEU A 23 -5.94 1.31 4.42
N PRO A 24 -7.05 1.64 3.72
CA PRO A 24 -7.14 1.48 2.28
C PRO A 24 -6.18 2.39 1.53
N VAL A 25 -5.94 3.62 2.02
CA VAL A 25 -4.94 4.52 1.40
C VAL A 25 -3.54 3.91 1.47
N MET A 26 -3.19 3.26 2.58
CA MET A 26 -1.92 2.56 2.72
C MET A 26 -1.80 1.33 1.84
N ILE A 27 -2.87 0.54 1.72
CA ILE A 27 -2.92 -0.59 0.78
C ILE A 27 -2.71 -0.08 -0.64
N ILE A 28 -3.47 0.93 -1.08
CA ILE A 28 -3.32 1.50 -2.43
C ILE A 28 -1.89 2.00 -2.66
N GLY A 29 -1.29 2.67 -1.68
CA GLY A 29 0.10 3.14 -1.77
C GLY A 29 1.11 2.01 -1.96
N TRP A 30 0.99 0.93 -1.19
CA TRP A 30 1.86 -0.24 -1.29
C TRP A 30 1.62 -1.06 -2.55
N THR A 31 0.37 -1.21 -2.97
CA THR A 31 0.00 -1.89 -4.22
C THR A 31 0.56 -1.14 -5.43
N LEU A 32 0.45 0.19 -5.46
CA LEU A 32 0.99 1.01 -6.54
C LEU A 32 2.52 0.92 -6.61
N ALA A 33 3.20 0.90 -5.45
CA ALA A 33 4.64 0.70 -5.36
C ALA A 33 5.06 -0.70 -5.84
N GLY A 34 4.33 -1.74 -5.46
CA GLY A 34 4.58 -3.12 -5.90
C GLY A 34 4.39 -3.29 -7.41
N VAL A 35 3.32 -2.72 -7.97
CA VAL A 35 3.06 -2.73 -9.41
C VAL A 35 4.14 -1.94 -10.17
N ALA A 36 4.53 -0.76 -9.68
CA ALA A 36 5.58 0.04 -10.31
C ALA A 36 6.94 -0.68 -10.30
N ALA A 37 7.31 -1.32 -9.19
CA ALA A 37 8.52 -2.11 -9.08
C ALA A 37 8.51 -3.31 -10.05
N GLY A 38 7.38 -4.01 -10.15
CA GLY A 38 7.22 -5.13 -11.07
C GLY A 38 7.31 -4.74 -12.54
N ILE A 39 6.70 -3.60 -12.92
CA ILE A 39 6.82 -3.04 -14.28
C ILE A 39 8.28 -2.68 -14.58
N LEU A 40 9.01 -2.09 -13.62
CA LEU A 40 10.42 -1.73 -13.80
C LEU A 40 11.29 -2.97 -14.03
N VAL A 41 11.07 -4.05 -13.26
CA VAL A 41 11.79 -5.32 -13.44
C VAL A 41 11.47 -5.97 -14.78
N CYS A 42 10.20 -5.96 -15.21
CA CYS A 42 9.81 -6.43 -16.54
C CYS A 42 10.51 -5.64 -17.65
N ALA A 43 10.58 -4.31 -17.53
CA ALA A 43 11.24 -3.45 -18.51
C ALA A 43 12.76 -3.73 -18.61
N LEU A 44 13.40 -4.12 -17.51
CA LEU A 44 14.83 -4.50 -17.49
C LEU A 44 15.08 -5.90 -18.04
N THR A 45 14.15 -6.84 -17.86
CA THR A 45 14.33 -8.26 -18.20
C THR A 45 13.92 -8.58 -19.64
N GLY A 46 13.21 -7.67 -20.32
CA GLY A 46 12.85 -7.81 -21.74
C GLY A 46 11.86 -8.95 -22.04
N THR A 47 11.18 -9.47 -21.00
CA THR A 47 10.17 -10.52 -21.12
C THR A 47 8.86 -9.96 -21.66
N GLU A 48 8.09 -10.79 -22.38
CA GLU A 48 6.73 -10.46 -22.86
C GLU A 48 5.87 -9.93 -21.71
N LEU A 49 5.74 -8.60 -21.69
CA LEU A 49 5.19 -7.81 -20.58
C LEU A 49 3.81 -8.32 -20.18
N ILE A 50 3.00 -8.74 -21.15
CA ILE A 50 1.59 -9.11 -21.01
C ILE A 50 1.40 -10.39 -20.17
N THR A 51 2.26 -11.39 -20.35
CA THR A 51 2.13 -12.69 -19.66
C THR A 51 2.67 -12.61 -18.24
N ALA A 52 3.77 -11.86 -18.04
CA ALA A 52 4.34 -11.62 -16.72
C ALA A 52 3.55 -10.57 -15.91
N LEU A 53 2.81 -9.66 -16.56
CA LEU A 53 2.04 -8.62 -15.87
C LEU A 53 0.99 -9.22 -14.94
N ALA A 54 0.28 -10.27 -15.39
CA ALA A 54 -0.77 -10.89 -14.60
C ALA A 54 -0.21 -11.46 -13.30
N ASP A 55 0.92 -12.15 -13.37
CA ASP A 55 1.59 -12.73 -12.20
C ASP A 55 2.16 -11.64 -11.27
N ILE A 56 2.74 -10.59 -11.84
CA ILE A 56 3.26 -9.44 -11.09
C ILE A 56 2.15 -8.63 -10.41
N ILE A 57 1.02 -8.39 -11.08
CA ILE A 57 -0.12 -7.68 -10.50
C ILE A 57 -0.78 -8.55 -9.43
N CYS A 58 -0.82 -9.87 -9.63
CA CYS A 58 -1.32 -10.84 -8.67
C CYS A 58 -0.42 -10.85 -7.41
N ALA A 59 0.88 -11.15 -7.57
CA ALA A 59 1.85 -11.18 -6.49
C ALA A 59 2.03 -9.82 -5.81
N GLY A 60 2.11 -8.74 -6.60
CA GLY A 60 2.21 -7.36 -6.11
C GLY A 60 0.93 -6.88 -5.42
N GLY A 61 -0.24 -7.33 -5.89
CA GLY A 61 -1.53 -7.10 -5.24
C GLY A 61 -1.61 -7.79 -3.89
N TYR A 62 -1.28 -9.09 -3.82
CA TYR A 62 -1.26 -9.83 -2.55
C TYR A 62 -0.22 -9.28 -1.58
N ALA A 63 1.00 -9.00 -2.05
CA ALA A 63 2.04 -8.40 -1.23
C ALA A 63 1.66 -6.99 -0.75
N GLY A 64 1.06 -6.17 -1.62
CA GLY A 64 0.62 -4.82 -1.31
C GLY A 64 -0.52 -4.79 -0.30
N ILE A 65 -1.48 -5.72 -0.39
CA ILE A 65 -2.57 -5.88 0.58
C ILE A 65 -1.99 -6.36 1.93
N ILE A 66 -1.14 -7.38 1.94
CA ILE A 66 -0.59 -7.93 3.19
C ILE A 66 0.28 -6.88 3.89
N LEU A 67 1.23 -6.25 3.17
CA LEU A 67 2.12 -5.23 3.73
C LEU A 67 1.37 -3.95 4.10
N GLY A 68 0.39 -3.53 3.30
CA GLY A 68 -0.45 -2.37 3.58
C GLY A 68 -1.33 -2.57 4.82
N LEU A 69 -1.92 -3.76 4.98
CA LEU A 69 -2.77 -4.10 6.12
C LEU A 69 -1.94 -4.26 7.41
N PHE A 70 -0.85 -5.03 7.37
CA PHE A 70 0.03 -5.22 8.54
C PHE A 70 0.73 -3.92 8.93
N GLY A 71 1.27 -3.18 7.97
CA GLY A 71 1.95 -1.91 8.21
C GLY A 71 1.00 -0.83 8.72
N GLY A 72 -0.23 -0.78 8.21
CA GLY A 72 -1.28 0.11 8.69
C GLY A 72 -1.73 -0.23 10.11
N ALA A 73 -2.03 -1.51 10.39
CA ALA A 73 -2.45 -1.96 11.71
C ALA A 73 -1.37 -1.74 12.78
N PHE A 74 -0.10 -2.05 12.47
CA PHE A 74 1.02 -1.83 13.39
C PHE A 74 1.24 -0.34 13.70
N PHE A 75 1.06 0.53 12.70
CA PHE A 75 1.18 1.97 12.89
C PHE A 75 0.07 2.53 13.78
N LEU A 76 -1.17 2.08 13.61
CA LEU A 76 -2.28 2.47 14.49
C LEU A 76 -2.10 1.94 15.91
N TYR A 77 -1.69 0.69 16.07
CA TYR A 77 -1.41 0.10 17.39
C TYR A 77 -0.35 0.90 18.17
N ARG A 78 0.62 1.50 17.47
CA ARG A 78 1.65 2.38 18.05
C ARG A 78 1.17 3.79 18.40
N ILE A 79 -0.02 4.18 17.96
CA ILE A 79 -0.61 5.52 18.21
C ILE A 79 -1.68 5.45 19.30
N ASP A 80 -2.35 4.31 19.45
CA ASP A 80 -3.33 4.04 20.52
C ASP A 80 -2.69 3.63 21.87
N ILE A 81 -1.38 3.38 21.93
CA ILE A 81 -0.57 3.16 23.16
C ILE A 81 0.23 4.42 23.48
#